data_AF-A0A359C626-F1
#
_entry.id   AF-A0A359C626-F1
#
_cell.length_a   1.000
_cell.length_b   1.000
_cell.length_c   1.000
_cell.angle_alpha   90.00
_cell.angle_beta   90.00
_cell.angle_gamma   90.00
#
_symmetry.space_group_name_H-M   'P 1'
#
loop_
_entity.id
_entity.type
_entity.pdbx_description
1 polymer ?
#
loop_
_entity_poly.entity_id
_entity_poly.type
_entity_poly.pdbx_seq_one_letter_code
_entity_poly.pdbx_strand_id
1 'polypeptide(L)'
;MSRKRSIRFSPLRRLLSFPLLRAGKPGERSPPSEGELLFELAGLNPENLLFGRFTPEDVRKRIRKAGILKGLAARGYEDPVLALECRNPEEQRVSLYAGRKSRDRLLMEVRVRICAFRPGKPIGPFSEETLLRMLLIQWLVLSDPDRPFSIDRPRLPGQERPGLGLLSECLSLLREIGREFPLDGVLDVPDHFHTASLYSRAFRFLDPHAEGRFQAIARDLEGIPLAIASEAVREECLIDAAGGLPVPWDPAEQVMPLRDPLLRYLRSPEYRRVRDEAAARLHVAIDWDRYRAKIAKKGESGKYP
;
A
#
# COMPACT_ATOMS: atom_id res chain seq x y z
N MET A 1 -36.02 -15.45 13.14
CA MET A 1 -35.74 -16.40 12.03
C MET A 1 -35.13 -15.62 10.87
N SER A 2 -33.80 -15.69 10.72
CA SER A 2 -33.01 -14.95 9.74
C SER A 2 -32.98 -15.70 8.41
N ARG A 3 -33.50 -15.11 7.32
CA ARG A 3 -33.27 -15.59 5.96
C ARG A 3 -32.05 -14.87 5.38
N LYS A 4 -30.91 -15.55 5.43
CA LYS A 4 -29.71 -15.21 4.63
C LYS A 4 -30.09 -15.25 3.15
N ARG A 5 -30.09 -14.09 2.48
CA ARG A 5 -30.09 -14.04 1.00
C ARG A 5 -28.67 -14.38 0.53
N SER A 6 -28.50 -15.54 -0.10
CA SER A 6 -27.27 -15.86 -0.80
C SER A 6 -27.14 -14.93 -2.00
N ILE A 7 -26.12 -14.08 -2.00
CA ILE A 7 -25.75 -13.29 -3.17
C ILE A 7 -25.14 -14.29 -4.17
N ARG A 8 -25.96 -14.83 -5.08
CA ARG A 8 -25.46 -15.53 -6.26
C ARG A 8 -24.83 -14.48 -7.17
N PHE A 9 -23.51 -14.39 -7.12
CA PHE A 9 -22.70 -13.58 -8.04
C PHE A 9 -22.90 -14.11 -9.47
N SER A 10 -23.42 -13.24 -10.36
CA SER A 10 -23.66 -13.57 -11.76
C SER A 10 -22.36 -13.42 -12.58
N PRO A 11 -21.93 -14.44 -13.36
CA PRO A 11 -20.77 -14.36 -14.25
C PRO A 11 -20.82 -13.22 -15.27
N LEU A 12 -22.03 -12.76 -15.63
CA LEU A 12 -22.24 -11.71 -16.64
C LEU A 12 -21.80 -10.31 -16.17
N ARG A 13 -21.82 -10.03 -14.85
CA ARG A 13 -21.29 -8.76 -14.32
C ARG A 13 -19.77 -8.71 -14.33
N ARG A 14 -19.08 -9.86 -14.23
CA ARG A 14 -17.63 -9.93 -14.51
C ARG A 14 -17.36 -9.55 -15.96
N LEU A 15 -18.13 -10.10 -16.91
CA LEU A 15 -18.04 -9.82 -18.36
C LEU A 15 -18.17 -8.33 -18.75
N LEU A 16 -18.94 -7.54 -18.01
CA LEU A 16 -19.09 -6.08 -18.26
C LEU A 16 -18.05 -5.22 -17.54
N SER A 17 -17.30 -5.78 -16.59
CA SER A 17 -16.14 -5.13 -15.95
C SER A 17 -14.84 -5.30 -16.74
N PHE A 18 -14.90 -5.94 -17.92
CA PHE A 18 -13.74 -6.20 -18.78
C PHE A 18 -13.26 -4.94 -19.50
N PRO A 19 -11.95 -4.62 -19.38
CA PRO A 19 -11.29 -3.66 -20.24
C PRO A 19 -11.01 -4.19 -21.65
N LEU A 20 -11.26 -5.48 -21.95
CA LEU A 20 -11.08 -6.07 -23.29
C LEU A 20 -11.93 -5.37 -24.36
N LEU A 21 -13.01 -4.69 -23.97
CA LEU A 21 -13.88 -3.92 -24.88
C LEU A 21 -13.66 -2.41 -24.79
N ARG A 22 -12.76 -1.92 -23.92
CA ARG A 22 -12.29 -0.53 -23.97
C ARG A 22 -11.11 -0.48 -24.91
N ALA A 23 -11.40 -0.24 -26.18
CA ALA A 23 -10.43 0.04 -27.22
C ALA A 23 -9.45 1.13 -26.76
N GLY A 24 -8.27 0.71 -26.28
CA GLY A 24 -7.09 1.56 -26.28
C GLY A 24 -6.66 1.82 -27.71
N LYS A 25 -5.83 2.84 -27.93
CA LYS A 25 -5.27 3.13 -29.26
C LYS A 25 -4.65 1.85 -29.86
N PRO A 26 -4.92 1.53 -31.14
CA PRO A 26 -4.30 0.38 -31.80
C PRO A 26 -2.78 0.59 -31.84
N GLY A 27 -1.98 -0.33 -31.25
CA GLY A 27 -0.54 -0.38 -31.53
C GLY A 27 0.41 -0.76 -30.39
N GLU A 28 0.02 -0.75 -29.11
CA GLU A 28 1.02 -0.86 -28.01
C GLU A 28 0.95 -2.11 -27.13
N ARG A 29 -0.02 -3.03 -27.33
CA ARG A 29 -0.10 -4.25 -26.50
C ARG A 29 -0.32 -5.50 -27.33
N SER A 30 0.48 -6.53 -27.02
CA SER A 30 0.21 -7.90 -27.45
C SER A 30 -1.16 -8.36 -26.93
N PRO A 31 -1.90 -9.17 -27.70
CA PRO A 31 -3.15 -9.75 -27.23
C PRO A 31 -2.90 -10.60 -25.96
N PRO A 32 -3.89 -10.69 -25.05
CA PRO A 32 -3.75 -11.47 -23.83
C PRO A 32 -3.53 -12.95 -24.17
N SER A 33 -2.65 -13.61 -23.42
CA SER A 33 -2.44 -15.05 -23.53
C SER A 33 -3.65 -15.85 -23.04
N GLU A 34 -3.71 -17.14 -23.37
CA GLU A 34 -4.74 -18.04 -22.83
C GLU A 34 -4.69 -18.09 -21.29
N GLY A 35 -3.49 -18.11 -20.70
CA GLY A 35 -3.29 -18.06 -19.25
C GLY A 35 -3.85 -16.78 -18.61
N GLU A 36 -3.67 -15.63 -19.26
CA GLU A 36 -4.26 -14.35 -18.82
C GLU A 36 -5.78 -14.37 -18.88
N LEU A 37 -6.35 -14.93 -19.94
CA LEU A 37 -7.80 -15.06 -20.10
C LEU A 37 -8.39 -16.01 -19.04
N LEU A 38 -7.76 -17.17 -18.81
CA LEU A 38 -8.15 -18.12 -17.76
C LEU A 38 -8.09 -17.47 -16.37
N PHE A 39 -7.06 -16.68 -16.10
CA PHE A 39 -6.93 -15.94 -14.84
C PHE A 39 -8.06 -14.92 -14.65
N GLU A 40 -8.27 -14.04 -15.62
CA GLU A 40 -9.22 -12.93 -15.51
C GLU A 40 -10.69 -13.39 -15.56
N LEU A 41 -11.02 -14.37 -16.41
CA LEU A 41 -12.40 -14.84 -16.63
C LEU A 41 -12.80 -15.91 -15.61
N ALA A 42 -11.98 -16.96 -15.50
CA ALA A 42 -12.31 -18.14 -14.72
C ALA A 42 -11.69 -18.13 -13.31
N GLY A 43 -10.74 -17.22 -13.03
CA GLY A 43 -10.00 -17.25 -11.77
C GLY A 43 -9.12 -18.49 -11.64
N LEU A 44 -8.65 -19.04 -12.77
CA LEU A 44 -7.80 -20.22 -12.79
C LEU A 44 -6.36 -19.82 -13.11
N ASN A 45 -5.41 -20.31 -12.31
CA ASN A 45 -3.98 -20.08 -12.51
C ASN A 45 -3.16 -21.34 -12.22
N PRO A 46 -3.35 -22.42 -13.01
CA PRO A 46 -2.68 -23.70 -12.77
C PRO A 46 -1.15 -23.61 -12.88
N GLU A 47 -0.65 -22.62 -13.62
CA GLU A 47 0.78 -22.40 -13.86
C GLU A 47 1.45 -21.52 -12.78
N ASN A 48 0.68 -21.01 -11.82
CA ASN A 48 1.19 -20.17 -10.71
C ASN A 48 1.96 -18.92 -11.21
N LEU A 49 1.54 -18.36 -12.35
CA LEU A 49 2.11 -17.15 -12.93
C LEU A 49 1.59 -15.92 -12.21
N LEU A 50 2.40 -14.88 -12.06
CA LEU A 50 1.91 -13.62 -11.49
C LEU A 50 0.87 -13.00 -12.45
N PHE A 51 -0.37 -12.84 -11.97
CA PHE A 51 -1.54 -12.41 -12.75
C PHE A 51 -1.83 -13.26 -13.99
N GLY A 52 -1.49 -14.55 -13.97
CA GLY A 52 -1.66 -15.43 -15.14
C GLY A 52 -0.75 -15.10 -16.34
N ARG A 53 0.21 -14.17 -16.15
CA ARG A 53 1.03 -13.61 -17.23
C ARG A 53 2.53 -13.81 -17.04
N PHE A 54 3.06 -13.42 -15.88
CA PHE A 54 4.52 -13.34 -15.70
C PHE A 54 5.08 -14.59 -15.06
N THR A 55 6.06 -15.18 -15.72
CA THR A 55 6.85 -16.30 -15.18
C THR A 55 7.75 -15.85 -14.03
N PRO A 56 8.28 -16.78 -13.21
CA PRO A 56 9.32 -16.47 -12.24
C PRO A 56 10.51 -15.72 -12.84
N GLU A 57 10.93 -16.06 -14.07
CA GLU A 57 12.01 -15.41 -14.79
C GLU A 57 11.67 -13.95 -15.14
N ASP A 58 10.45 -13.70 -15.63
CA ASP A 58 9.97 -12.35 -15.93
C ASP A 58 9.88 -11.49 -14.69
N VAL A 59 9.33 -12.04 -13.59
CA VAL A 59 9.28 -11.35 -12.30
C VAL A 59 10.69 -11.05 -11.80
N ARG A 60 11.62 -12.00 -11.88
CA ARG A 60 13.03 -11.79 -11.50
C ARG A 60 13.70 -10.70 -12.33
N LYS A 61 13.45 -10.64 -13.64
CA LYS A 61 13.96 -9.56 -14.51
C LYS A 61 13.41 -8.19 -14.08
N ARG A 62 12.12 -8.09 -13.75
CA ARG A 62 11.50 -6.84 -13.28
C ARG A 62 12.02 -6.42 -11.90
N ILE A 63 12.18 -7.35 -10.96
CA ILE A 63 12.81 -7.10 -9.65
C ILE A 63 14.24 -6.56 -9.83
N ARG A 64 15.00 -7.14 -10.76
CA ARG A 64 16.35 -6.64 -11.11
C ARG A 64 16.30 -5.21 -11.66
N LYS A 65 15.42 -4.97 -12.64
CA LYS A 65 15.26 -3.65 -13.29
C LYS A 65 14.83 -2.57 -12.28
N ALA A 66 13.97 -2.93 -11.33
CA ALA A 66 13.52 -2.04 -10.26
C ALA A 66 14.62 -1.67 -9.25
N GLY A 67 15.79 -2.33 -9.30
CA GLY A 67 16.93 -2.07 -8.40
C GLY A 67 16.91 -2.88 -7.10
N ILE A 68 15.89 -3.70 -6.86
CA ILE A 68 15.73 -4.48 -5.62
C ILE A 68 16.91 -5.44 -5.43
N LEU A 69 17.29 -6.20 -6.47
CA LEU A 69 18.42 -7.14 -6.36
C LEU A 69 19.75 -6.41 -6.07
N LYS A 70 19.97 -5.24 -6.68
CA LYS A 70 21.16 -4.41 -6.41
C LYS A 70 21.16 -3.92 -4.96
N GLY A 71 20.02 -3.46 -4.46
CA GLY A 71 19.85 -3.03 -3.08
C GLY A 71 20.07 -4.15 -2.06
N LEU A 72 19.59 -5.35 -2.36
CA LEU A 72 19.80 -6.55 -1.56
C LEU A 72 21.27 -6.99 -1.54
N ALA A 73 21.93 -7.02 -2.70
CA ALA A 73 23.35 -7.36 -2.81
C ALA A 73 24.23 -6.40 -1.98
N ALA A 74 23.95 -5.09 -2.01
CA ALA A 74 24.65 -4.10 -1.19
C ALA A 74 24.50 -4.30 0.33
N ARG A 75 23.58 -5.18 0.76
CA ARG A 75 23.34 -5.56 2.15
C ARG A 75 23.82 -6.98 2.48
N GLY A 76 24.50 -7.65 1.54
CA GLY A 76 25.01 -9.02 1.72
C GLY A 76 24.07 -10.12 1.20
N TYR A 77 23.01 -9.77 0.47
CA TYR A 77 22.05 -10.72 -0.08
C TYR A 77 22.18 -10.83 -1.61
N GLU A 78 23.19 -11.57 -2.08
CA GLU A 78 23.57 -11.59 -3.51
C GLU A 78 22.58 -12.32 -4.42
N ASP A 79 22.07 -13.48 -4.00
CA ASP A 79 21.11 -14.26 -4.79
C ASP A 79 19.89 -14.69 -3.93
N PRO A 80 18.94 -13.78 -3.70
CA PRO A 80 17.77 -14.09 -2.90
C PRO A 80 16.83 -15.05 -3.62
N VAL A 81 16.35 -16.09 -2.92
CA VAL A 81 15.42 -17.07 -3.47
C VAL A 81 14.09 -16.39 -3.78
N LEU A 82 13.68 -16.41 -5.05
CA LEU A 82 12.37 -15.93 -5.48
C LEU A 82 11.33 -17.04 -5.36
N ALA A 83 10.20 -16.73 -4.72
CA ALA A 83 9.03 -17.60 -4.71
C ALA A 83 7.80 -16.82 -5.16
N LEU A 84 6.98 -17.48 -5.99
CA LEU A 84 5.66 -17.01 -6.38
C LEU A 84 4.60 -17.93 -5.76
N GLU A 85 3.58 -17.33 -5.17
CA GLU A 85 2.36 -18.01 -4.71
C GLU A 85 1.16 -17.24 -5.28
N CYS A 86 0.78 -17.58 -6.51
CA CYS A 86 -0.16 -16.85 -7.35
C CYS A 86 -1.35 -17.71 -7.82
N ARG A 87 -1.43 -18.98 -7.42
CA ARG A 87 -2.56 -19.87 -7.76
C ARG A 87 -3.93 -19.33 -7.35
N ASN A 88 -3.99 -18.57 -6.24
CA ASN A 88 -5.22 -17.92 -5.78
C ASN A 88 -5.36 -16.53 -6.42
N PRO A 89 -6.34 -16.26 -7.29
CA PRO A 89 -6.51 -14.95 -7.93
C PRO A 89 -6.73 -13.80 -6.94
N GLU A 90 -7.28 -14.08 -5.76
CA GLU A 90 -7.53 -13.05 -4.73
C GLU A 90 -6.25 -12.67 -3.95
N GLU A 91 -5.16 -13.41 -4.13
CA GLU A 91 -3.87 -13.11 -3.52
C GLU A 91 -2.71 -13.49 -4.44
N GLN A 92 -2.04 -12.49 -4.99
CA GLN A 92 -0.85 -12.68 -5.82
C GLN A 92 0.38 -12.33 -4.99
N ARG A 93 1.11 -13.35 -4.54
CA ARG A 93 2.23 -13.18 -3.63
C ARG A 93 3.58 -13.37 -4.33
N VAL A 94 4.45 -12.38 -4.16
CA VAL A 94 5.85 -12.39 -4.60
C VAL A 94 6.74 -12.26 -3.36
N SER A 95 7.66 -13.19 -3.17
CA SER A 95 8.56 -13.20 -2.01
C SER A 95 10.01 -13.38 -2.40
N LEU A 96 10.91 -12.71 -1.68
CA LEU A 96 12.36 -12.91 -1.74
C LEU A 96 12.88 -13.35 -0.38
N TYR A 97 13.74 -14.36 -0.36
CA TYR A 97 14.33 -14.90 0.86
C TYR A 97 15.85 -14.95 0.80
N ALA A 98 16.51 -14.76 1.93
CA ALA A 98 17.95 -14.87 2.07
C ALA A 98 18.39 -16.35 2.15
N GLY A 99 18.87 -16.90 1.02
CA GLY A 99 19.45 -18.24 0.91
C GLY A 99 18.45 -19.39 0.87
N ARG A 100 17.44 -19.41 1.76
CA ARG A 100 16.40 -20.47 1.80
C ARG A 100 15.01 -19.89 1.99
N LYS A 101 13.99 -20.59 1.47
CA LYS A 101 12.57 -20.23 1.67
C LYS A 101 12.13 -20.57 3.10
N SER A 102 12.31 -19.63 4.03
CA SER A 102 11.80 -19.73 5.40
C SER A 102 11.46 -18.35 5.97
N ARG A 103 10.48 -18.29 6.88
CA ARG A 103 9.96 -17.01 7.42
C ARG A 103 11.04 -16.17 8.10
N ASP A 104 11.98 -16.80 8.77
CA ASP A 104 13.12 -16.16 9.44
C ASP A 104 14.18 -15.59 8.48
N ARG A 105 14.10 -15.93 7.19
CA ARG A 105 14.96 -15.44 6.12
C ARG A 105 14.20 -14.55 5.13
N LEU A 106 12.97 -14.14 5.43
CA LEU A 106 12.16 -13.31 4.54
C LEU A 106 12.78 -11.90 4.40
N LEU A 107 13.10 -11.53 3.16
CA LEU A 107 13.63 -10.20 2.81
C LEU A 107 12.50 -9.28 2.34
N MET A 108 11.67 -9.79 1.44
CA MET A 108 10.55 -9.05 0.86
C MET A 108 9.37 -9.98 0.72
N GLU A 109 8.17 -9.53 1.07
CA GLU A 109 6.93 -10.13 0.62
C GLU A 109 5.99 -9.01 0.17
N VAL A 110 5.41 -9.18 -1.00
CA VAL A 110 4.37 -8.30 -1.53
C VAL A 110 3.19 -9.18 -1.91
N ARG A 111 2.02 -8.89 -1.33
CA ARG A 111 0.73 -9.49 -1.69
C ARG A 111 -0.11 -8.43 -2.36
N VAL A 112 -0.52 -8.71 -3.58
CA VAL A 112 -1.29 -7.78 -4.40
C VAL A 112 -2.46 -8.48 -5.05
N ARG A 113 -3.44 -7.68 -5.48
CA ARG A 113 -4.59 -8.16 -6.25
C ARG A 113 -5.05 -7.07 -7.22
N ILE A 114 -5.50 -7.46 -8.41
CA ILE A 114 -6.23 -6.55 -9.28
C ILE A 114 -7.71 -6.59 -8.88
N CYS A 115 -8.28 -5.43 -8.54
CA CYS A 115 -9.68 -5.35 -8.11
C CYS A 115 -10.42 -4.16 -8.74
N ALA A 116 -11.75 -4.25 -8.74
CA ALA A 116 -12.62 -3.11 -9.02
C ALA A 116 -12.96 -2.42 -7.70
N PHE A 117 -12.34 -1.27 -7.45
CA PHE A 117 -12.54 -0.43 -6.29
C PHE A 117 -13.69 0.56 -6.53
N ARG A 118 -14.53 0.75 -5.51
CA ARG A 118 -15.57 1.79 -5.46
C ARG A 118 -15.28 2.71 -4.28
N PRO A 119 -15.27 4.04 -4.48
CA PRO A 119 -15.29 4.97 -3.35
C PRO A 119 -16.49 4.69 -2.44
N GLY A 120 -16.30 4.70 -1.13
CA GLY A 120 -17.40 4.52 -0.16
C GLY A 120 -18.31 5.74 -0.01
N LYS A 121 -17.94 6.87 -0.62
CA LYS A 121 -18.68 8.13 -0.69
C LYS A 121 -18.25 8.88 -1.96
N PRO A 122 -19.00 9.90 -2.41
CA PRO A 122 -18.55 10.73 -3.53
C PRO A 122 -17.24 11.47 -3.21
N ILE A 123 -16.26 11.38 -4.09
CA ILE A 123 -14.94 12.02 -3.98
C ILE A 123 -14.64 12.74 -5.28
N GLY A 124 -14.78 14.08 -5.27
CA GLY A 124 -14.60 14.92 -6.45
C GLY A 124 -15.47 14.45 -7.63
N PRO A 125 -14.89 14.04 -8.77
CA PRO A 125 -15.65 13.57 -9.94
C PRO A 125 -16.12 12.11 -9.81
N PHE A 126 -15.74 11.39 -8.75
CA PHE A 126 -16.05 9.97 -8.58
C PHE A 126 -17.24 9.79 -7.64
N SER A 127 -18.35 9.28 -8.16
CA SER A 127 -19.48 8.82 -7.36
C SER A 127 -19.22 7.45 -6.74
N GLU A 128 -20.09 6.99 -5.84
CA GLU A 128 -20.05 5.63 -5.26
C GLU A 128 -20.22 4.52 -6.33
N GLU A 129 -20.82 4.85 -7.48
CA GLU A 129 -20.95 3.95 -8.62
C GLU A 129 -19.70 3.92 -9.52
N THR A 130 -18.75 4.85 -9.31
CA THR A 130 -17.52 4.89 -10.08
C THR A 130 -16.67 3.67 -9.78
N LEU A 131 -16.34 2.92 -10.83
CA LEU A 131 -15.45 1.78 -10.77
C LEU A 131 -14.04 2.18 -11.19
N LEU A 132 -13.10 2.08 -10.25
CA LEU A 132 -11.67 2.25 -10.51
C LEU A 132 -10.99 0.88 -10.46
N ARG A 133 -10.28 0.49 -11.52
CA ARG A 133 -9.55 -0.77 -11.56
C ARG A 133 -8.17 -0.55 -10.93
N MET A 134 -7.92 -1.16 -9.78
CA MET A 134 -6.72 -0.91 -8.97
C MET A 134 -5.84 -2.14 -8.84
N LEU A 135 -4.53 -1.93 -8.73
CA LEU A 135 -3.62 -2.88 -8.10
C LEU A 135 -3.64 -2.61 -6.59
N LEU A 136 -4.40 -3.39 -5.84
CA LEU A 136 -4.46 -3.28 -4.38
C LEU A 136 -3.25 -3.96 -3.76
N ILE A 137 -2.52 -3.22 -2.92
CA ILE A 137 -1.52 -3.76 -2.00
C ILE A 137 -2.26 -4.26 -0.77
N GLN A 138 -2.20 -5.57 -0.52
CA GLN A 138 -2.79 -6.20 0.67
C GLN A 138 -1.75 -6.33 1.79
N TRP A 139 -0.49 -6.51 1.41
CA TRP A 139 0.62 -6.65 2.34
C TRP A 139 1.91 -6.28 1.63
N LEU A 140 2.76 -5.52 2.31
CA LEU A 140 4.13 -5.25 1.88
C LEU A 140 5.03 -5.25 3.09
N VAL A 141 6.04 -6.12 3.09
CA VAL A 141 7.09 -6.14 4.11
C VAL A 141 8.45 -6.14 3.43
N LEU A 142 9.35 -5.36 4.02
CA LEU A 142 10.76 -5.29 3.67
C LEU A 142 11.56 -5.42 4.96
N SER A 143 12.14 -6.59 5.16
CA SER A 143 12.72 -7.01 6.43
C SER A 143 14.17 -7.38 6.24
N ASP A 144 15.05 -6.83 7.07
CA ASP A 144 16.45 -7.23 7.14
C ASP A 144 16.59 -8.33 8.22
N PRO A 145 16.77 -9.61 7.83
CA PRO A 145 16.78 -10.70 8.78
C PRO A 145 18.03 -10.74 9.65
N ASP A 146 19.15 -10.14 9.23
CA ASP A 146 20.45 -10.27 9.90
C ASP A 146 20.82 -9.03 10.74
N ARG A 147 20.07 -7.92 10.62
CA ARG A 147 20.30 -6.71 11.40
C ARG A 147 19.42 -6.60 12.64
N PRO A 148 19.97 -6.16 13.78
CA PRO A 148 19.18 -5.72 14.93
C PRO A 148 18.64 -4.31 14.73
N PHE A 149 17.62 -3.94 15.51
CA PHE A 149 17.20 -2.54 15.63
C PHE A 149 18.32 -1.71 16.26
N SER A 150 18.38 -0.42 15.91
CA SER A 150 19.33 0.53 16.46
C SER A 150 18.61 1.81 16.89
N ILE A 151 19.33 2.72 17.56
CA ILE A 151 18.81 4.04 17.94
C ILE A 151 18.42 4.84 16.68
N ASP A 152 19.21 4.74 15.61
CA ASP A 152 18.94 5.44 14.34
C ASP A 152 17.83 4.77 13.51
N ARG A 153 17.56 3.48 13.77
CA ARG A 153 16.52 2.69 13.12
C ARG A 153 15.70 1.94 14.16
N PRO A 154 14.93 2.68 14.96
CA PRO A 154 14.13 2.09 16.00
C PRO A 154 12.97 1.31 15.40
N ARG A 155 12.43 0.40 16.21
CA ARG A 155 11.28 -0.41 15.84
C ARG A 155 10.04 0.46 15.63
N LEU A 156 9.42 0.38 14.45
CA LEU A 156 8.11 0.96 14.19
C LEU A 156 6.98 0.06 14.75
N PRO A 157 5.79 0.61 15.04
CA PRO A 157 4.63 -0.19 15.41
C PRO A 157 4.36 -1.34 14.43
N GLY A 158 4.18 -2.56 14.95
CA GLY A 158 3.92 -3.75 14.13
C GLY A 158 5.13 -4.34 13.40
N GLN A 159 6.29 -3.66 13.42
CA GLN A 159 7.49 -4.12 12.75
C GLN A 159 8.17 -5.24 13.56
N GLU A 160 8.50 -6.37 12.93
CA GLU A 160 9.22 -7.48 13.61
C GLU A 160 10.75 -7.33 13.49
N ARG A 161 11.25 -6.79 12.37
CA ARG A 161 12.69 -6.62 12.07
C ARG A 161 12.97 -5.28 11.39
N PRO A 162 14.21 -4.76 11.42
CA PRO A 162 14.57 -3.53 10.74
C PRO A 162 14.20 -3.55 9.25
N GLY A 163 13.83 -2.39 8.73
CA GLY A 163 13.49 -2.25 7.32
C GLY A 163 14.73 -2.33 6.42
N LEU A 164 14.60 -2.96 5.25
CA LEU A 164 15.67 -2.96 4.24
C LEU A 164 15.89 -1.55 3.64
N GLY A 165 14.90 -0.67 3.69
CA GLY A 165 14.98 0.64 3.04
C GLY A 165 14.97 0.55 1.50
N LEU A 166 14.23 -0.43 0.96
CA LEU A 166 14.06 -0.65 -0.49
C LEU A 166 12.62 -0.34 -0.96
N LEU A 167 11.91 0.51 -0.20
CA LEU A 167 10.51 0.81 -0.49
C LEU A 167 10.35 1.47 -1.85
N SER A 168 11.22 2.43 -2.20
CA SER A 168 11.20 3.11 -3.51
C SER A 168 11.28 2.12 -4.68
N GLU A 169 12.17 1.15 -4.58
CA GLU A 169 12.40 0.11 -5.58
C GLU A 169 11.17 -0.82 -5.68
N CYS A 170 10.58 -1.19 -4.55
CA CYS A 170 9.34 -1.97 -4.53
C CYS A 170 8.15 -1.22 -5.12
N LEU A 171 7.98 0.07 -4.82
CA LEU A 171 6.93 0.90 -5.43
C LEU A 171 7.17 1.10 -6.93
N SER A 172 8.44 1.16 -7.37
CA SER A 172 8.81 1.19 -8.79
C SER A 172 8.39 -0.11 -9.50
N LEU A 173 8.69 -1.27 -8.89
CA LEU A 173 8.24 -2.58 -9.39
C LEU A 173 6.71 -2.62 -9.53
N LEU A 174 5.97 -2.21 -8.51
CA LEU A 174 4.50 -2.20 -8.52
C LEU A 174 3.93 -1.24 -9.58
N ARG A 175 4.56 -0.08 -9.77
CA ARG A 175 4.20 0.87 -10.84
C ARG A 175 4.42 0.26 -12.22
N GLU A 176 5.56 -0.41 -12.44
CA GLU A 176 5.83 -1.06 -13.72
C GLU A 176 4.85 -2.20 -14.00
N ILE A 177 4.61 -3.08 -13.02
CA ILE A 177 3.61 -4.16 -13.14
C ILE A 177 2.22 -3.56 -13.41
N GLY A 178 1.81 -2.54 -12.66
CA GLY A 178 0.49 -1.91 -12.85
C GLY A 178 0.29 -1.30 -14.23
N ARG A 179 1.37 -0.81 -14.87
CA ARG A 179 1.34 -0.27 -16.25
C ARG A 179 1.17 -1.33 -17.33
N GLU A 180 1.42 -2.60 -17.04
CA GLU A 180 1.16 -3.72 -17.96
C GLU A 180 -0.33 -4.04 -18.10
N PHE A 181 -1.13 -3.60 -17.12
CA PHE A 181 -2.56 -3.82 -17.05
C PHE A 181 -3.35 -2.53 -17.28
N PRO A 182 -4.65 -2.61 -17.59
CA PRO A 182 -5.51 -1.44 -17.75
C PRO A 182 -5.99 -0.86 -16.39
N LEU A 183 -5.06 -0.55 -15.47
CA LEU A 183 -5.36 -0.10 -14.10
C LEU A 183 -5.29 1.42 -13.91
N ASP A 184 -6.29 1.99 -13.23
CA ASP A 184 -6.38 3.41 -12.86
C ASP A 184 -5.27 3.85 -11.89
N GLY A 185 -4.88 2.96 -10.98
CA GLY A 185 -3.86 3.23 -9.96
C GLY A 185 -3.38 1.98 -9.23
N VAL A 186 -2.39 2.19 -8.37
CA VAL A 186 -2.05 1.26 -7.28
C VAL A 186 -2.66 1.83 -6.01
N LEU A 187 -3.32 0.98 -5.22
CA LEU A 187 -4.09 1.36 -4.04
C LEU A 187 -3.49 0.71 -2.79
N ASP A 188 -3.40 1.47 -1.71
CA ASP A 188 -3.06 1.02 -0.36
C ASP A 188 -4.03 1.67 0.64
N VAL A 189 -4.26 1.04 1.78
CA VAL A 189 -5.00 1.64 2.91
C VAL A 189 -4.11 1.51 4.15
N PRO A 190 -3.27 2.51 4.43
CA PRO A 190 -2.28 2.41 5.50
C PRO A 190 -2.94 2.47 6.89
N ASP A 191 -2.93 1.35 7.60
CA ASP A 191 -3.45 1.23 8.98
C ASP A 191 -2.66 2.02 10.03
N HIS A 192 -1.44 2.45 9.69
CA HIS A 192 -0.55 3.15 10.61
C HIS A 192 -0.02 4.46 10.02
N PHE A 193 0.22 5.45 10.88
CA PHE A 193 0.75 6.76 10.50
C PHE A 193 2.11 6.69 9.79
N HIS A 194 3.06 5.85 10.26
CA HIS A 194 4.34 5.68 9.57
C HIS A 194 4.17 5.10 8.17
N THR A 195 3.26 4.14 7.98
CA THR A 195 2.99 3.56 6.67
C THR A 195 2.46 4.66 5.74
N ALA A 196 1.44 5.41 6.16
CA ALA A 196 0.93 6.54 5.37
C ALA A 196 2.01 7.58 5.03
N SER A 197 2.93 7.85 5.98
CA SER A 197 4.06 8.76 5.79
C SER A 197 5.12 8.24 4.82
N LEU A 198 5.36 6.93 4.82
CA LEU A 198 6.31 6.30 3.90
C LEU A 198 5.76 6.28 2.47
N TYR A 199 4.47 5.95 2.31
CA TYR A 199 3.79 5.87 1.01
C TYR A 199 3.47 7.24 0.41
N SER A 200 3.24 8.29 1.21
CA SER A 200 2.90 9.64 0.73
C SER A 200 3.95 10.27 -0.21
N ARG A 201 5.17 9.73 -0.26
CA ARG A 201 6.20 10.12 -1.24
C ARG A 201 5.82 9.79 -2.68
N ALA A 202 5.03 8.74 -2.89
CA ALA A 202 4.64 8.27 -4.22
C ALA A 202 3.11 8.17 -4.40
N PHE A 203 2.37 8.20 -3.30
CA PHE A 203 0.92 8.07 -3.25
C PHE A 203 0.30 9.39 -2.77
N ARG A 204 -0.96 9.60 -3.12
CA ARG A 204 -1.82 10.70 -2.64
C ARG A 204 -3.07 10.08 -2.04
N PHE A 205 -3.70 10.71 -1.06
CA PHE A 205 -4.98 10.14 -0.61
C PHE A 205 -6.04 10.36 -1.68
N LEU A 206 -6.94 9.41 -1.85
CA LEU A 206 -8.06 9.57 -2.78
C LEU A 206 -8.97 10.71 -2.31
N ASP A 207 -9.29 10.76 -1.02
CA ASP A 207 -10.04 11.85 -0.40
C ASP A 207 -9.10 13.01 0.00
N PRO A 208 -9.27 14.23 -0.55
CA PRO A 208 -8.45 15.39 -0.17
C PRO A 208 -8.61 15.78 1.31
N HIS A 209 -9.76 15.51 1.94
CA HIS A 209 -9.93 15.75 3.38
C HIS A 209 -9.03 14.85 4.23
N ALA A 210 -8.91 13.58 3.83
CA ALA A 210 -8.01 12.62 4.47
C ALA A 210 -6.54 13.02 4.27
N GLU A 211 -6.16 13.46 3.05
CA GLU A 211 -4.81 13.99 2.82
C GLU A 211 -4.53 15.23 3.67
N GLY A 212 -5.47 16.16 3.77
CA GLY A 212 -5.32 17.36 4.59
C GLY A 212 -5.15 17.04 6.07
N ARG A 213 -5.96 16.12 6.60
CA ARG A 213 -5.81 15.60 7.98
C ARG A 213 -4.42 14.99 8.19
N PHE A 214 -3.98 14.13 7.28
CA PHE A 214 -2.64 13.53 7.34
C PHE A 214 -1.54 14.61 7.31
N GLN A 215 -1.66 15.62 6.45
CA GLN A 215 -0.69 16.71 6.35
C GLN A 215 -0.64 17.58 7.61
N ALA A 216 -1.78 17.86 8.24
CA ALA A 216 -1.82 18.55 9.53
C ALA A 216 -1.06 17.77 10.61
N ILE A 217 -1.32 16.47 10.72
CA ILE A 217 -0.62 15.59 11.67
C ILE A 217 0.88 15.56 11.35
N ALA A 218 1.26 15.38 10.09
CA ALA A 218 2.67 15.34 9.70
C ALA A 218 3.41 16.66 9.96
N ARG A 219 2.74 17.80 9.74
CA ARG A 219 3.25 19.15 10.02
C ARG A 219 3.48 19.34 11.52
N ASP A 220 2.48 19.06 12.35
CA ASP A 220 2.57 19.37 13.78
C ASP A 220 3.42 18.36 14.56
N LEU A 221 3.66 17.18 14.01
CA LEU A 221 4.61 16.19 14.53
C LEU A 221 6.02 16.31 13.91
N GLU A 222 6.27 17.36 13.11
CA GLU A 222 7.59 17.62 12.56
C GLU A 222 8.63 17.77 13.69
N GLY A 223 9.82 17.18 13.50
CA GLY A 223 10.86 17.14 14.52
C GLY A 223 10.73 16.01 15.56
N ILE A 224 9.58 15.33 15.64
CA ILE A 224 9.41 14.14 16.48
C ILE A 224 9.86 12.90 15.71
N PRO A 225 10.71 12.02 16.30
CA PRO A 225 11.11 10.78 15.64
C PRO A 225 9.89 9.95 15.18
N LEU A 226 9.91 9.48 13.93
CA LEU A 226 8.76 8.81 13.31
C LEU A 226 8.22 7.62 14.13
N ALA A 227 9.10 6.88 14.81
CA ALA A 227 8.70 5.79 15.69
C ALA A 227 7.88 6.26 16.89
N ILE A 228 8.32 7.35 17.55
CA ILE A 228 7.61 7.96 18.68
C ILE A 228 6.28 8.53 18.20
N ALA A 229 6.28 9.31 17.12
CA ALA A 229 5.07 9.88 16.53
C ALA A 229 4.04 8.79 16.18
N SER A 230 4.49 7.70 15.53
CA SER A 230 3.62 6.60 15.14
C SER A 230 3.08 5.81 16.32
N GLU A 231 3.89 5.64 17.37
CA GLU A 231 3.44 5.00 18.59
C GLU A 231 2.41 5.87 19.32
N ALA A 232 2.67 7.17 19.48
CA ALA A 232 1.73 8.10 20.10
C ALA A 232 0.38 8.12 19.37
N VAL A 233 0.40 8.09 18.03
CA VAL A 233 -0.82 7.97 17.22
C VAL A 233 -1.53 6.62 17.46
N ARG A 234 -0.80 5.50 17.48
CA ARG A 234 -1.37 4.16 17.75
C ARG A 234 -1.96 4.06 19.16
N GLU A 235 -1.33 4.70 20.15
CA GLU A 235 -1.81 4.71 21.54
C GLU A 235 -2.89 5.77 21.81
N GLU A 236 -3.43 6.39 20.76
CA GLU A 236 -4.48 7.42 20.83
C GLU A 236 -4.09 8.60 21.74
N CYS A 237 -2.81 9.00 21.69
CA CYS A 237 -2.28 10.11 22.47
C CYS A 237 -2.29 11.43 21.71
N LEU A 238 -2.84 11.45 20.48
CA LEU A 238 -2.98 12.66 19.70
C LEU A 238 -4.25 13.42 20.12
N ILE A 239 -4.11 14.72 20.34
CA ILE A 239 -5.21 15.62 20.73
C ILE A 239 -5.26 16.83 19.80
N ASP A 240 -6.44 17.44 19.67
CA ASP A 240 -6.62 18.74 19.05
C ASP A 240 -5.98 19.81 19.95
N ALA A 241 -5.05 20.58 19.41
CA ALA A 241 -4.31 21.59 20.17
C ALA A 241 -5.22 22.71 20.70
N ALA A 242 -6.36 22.98 20.06
CA ALA A 242 -7.28 24.03 20.50
C ALA A 242 -8.23 23.57 21.62
N GLY A 243 -8.71 22.32 21.53
CA GLY A 243 -9.78 21.81 22.39
C GLY A 243 -9.40 20.68 23.34
N GLY A 244 -8.21 20.09 23.18
CA GLY A 244 -7.74 18.93 23.95
C GLY A 244 -8.48 17.62 23.64
N LEU A 245 -9.37 17.62 22.64
CA LEU A 245 -10.15 16.43 22.28
C LEU A 245 -9.28 15.40 21.55
N PRO A 246 -9.47 14.08 21.78
CA PRO A 246 -8.72 13.05 21.09
C PRO A 246 -8.90 13.10 19.56
N VAL A 247 -7.79 12.92 18.84
CA VAL A 247 -7.74 12.91 17.37
C VAL A 247 -7.36 11.49 16.92
N PRO A 248 -8.33 10.66 16.49
CA PRO A 248 -8.03 9.27 16.12
C PRO A 248 -7.26 9.17 14.82
N TRP A 249 -6.43 8.12 14.65
CA TRP A 249 -5.99 7.75 13.31
C TRP A 249 -7.14 7.11 12.55
N ASP A 250 -7.45 7.63 11.37
CA ASP A 250 -8.50 7.11 10.50
C ASP A 250 -7.85 6.67 9.17
N PRO A 251 -7.63 5.36 8.96
CA PRO A 251 -7.08 4.84 7.72
C PRO A 251 -7.93 5.25 6.52
N ALA A 252 -7.28 5.73 5.47
CA ALA A 252 -7.95 6.17 4.25
C ALA A 252 -7.15 5.77 3.01
N GLU A 253 -7.83 5.63 1.87
CA GLU A 253 -7.23 5.14 0.64
C GLU A 253 -6.12 6.07 0.14
N GLN A 254 -4.91 5.52 -0.01
CA GLN A 254 -3.81 6.13 -0.72
C GLN A 254 -3.66 5.50 -2.09
N VAL A 255 -3.51 6.33 -3.12
CA VAL A 255 -3.40 5.91 -4.52
C VAL A 255 -2.16 6.49 -5.20
N MET A 256 -1.47 5.63 -5.93
CA MET A 256 -0.47 6.03 -6.92
C MET A 256 -1.16 5.99 -8.30
N PRO A 257 -1.54 7.15 -8.88
CA PRO A 257 -2.25 7.18 -10.15
C PRO A 257 -1.38 6.68 -11.29
N LEU A 258 -1.94 5.83 -12.15
CA LEU A 258 -1.29 5.30 -13.34
C LEU A 258 -1.83 5.91 -14.63
N ARG A 259 -3.09 6.38 -14.64
CA ARG A 259 -3.76 6.99 -15.79
C ARG A 259 -4.86 7.97 -15.38
N ASP A 260 -5.40 8.65 -16.38
CA ASP A 260 -6.64 9.41 -16.25
C ASP A 260 -7.87 8.48 -16.13
N PRO A 261 -8.94 8.91 -15.43
CA PRO A 261 -9.17 10.26 -14.87
C PRO A 261 -8.51 10.52 -13.49
N LEU A 262 -8.00 9.49 -12.82
CA LEU A 262 -7.48 9.60 -11.44
C LEU A 262 -6.30 10.57 -11.33
N LEU A 263 -5.34 10.51 -12.26
CA LEU A 263 -4.18 11.40 -12.26
C LEU A 263 -4.58 12.88 -12.35
N ARG A 264 -5.51 13.22 -13.26
CA ARG A 264 -6.01 14.58 -13.43
C ARG A 264 -6.71 15.10 -12.18
N TYR A 265 -7.54 14.28 -11.56
CA TYR A 265 -8.24 14.65 -10.33
C TYR A 265 -7.27 14.99 -9.19
N LEU A 266 -6.30 14.12 -8.90
CA LEU A 266 -5.34 14.32 -7.81
C LEU A 266 -4.42 15.54 -8.01
N ARG A 267 -4.35 16.07 -9.24
CA ARG A 267 -3.60 17.28 -9.61
C ARG A 267 -4.48 18.52 -9.71
N SER A 268 -5.79 18.40 -9.57
CA SER A 268 -6.71 19.50 -9.83
C SER A 268 -6.56 20.62 -8.78
N PRO A 269 -6.84 21.88 -9.16
CA PRO A 269 -6.90 22.99 -8.20
C PRO A 269 -7.91 22.74 -7.08
N GLU A 270 -9.06 22.14 -7.38
CA GLU A 270 -10.13 21.87 -6.42
C GLU A 270 -9.68 20.85 -5.38
N TYR A 271 -9.01 19.77 -5.80
CA TYR A 271 -8.42 18.80 -4.89
C TYR A 271 -7.44 19.47 -3.92
N ARG A 272 -6.52 20.28 -4.46
CA ARG A 272 -5.51 20.99 -3.65
C ARG A 272 -6.17 21.94 -2.66
N ARG A 273 -7.14 22.73 -3.10
CA ARG A 273 -7.88 23.67 -2.23
C ARG A 273 -8.52 22.95 -1.04
N VAL A 274 -9.27 21.87 -1.29
CA VAL A 274 -9.96 21.13 -0.21
C VAL A 274 -8.96 20.50 0.77
N ARG A 275 -7.88 19.93 0.25
CA ARG A 275 -6.79 19.39 1.06
C ARG A 275 -6.16 20.46 1.94
N ASP A 276 -5.79 21.60 1.36
CA ASP A 276 -5.10 22.69 2.06
C ASP A 276 -6.01 23.31 3.13
N GLU A 277 -7.31 23.47 2.84
CA GLU A 277 -8.31 23.89 3.82
C GLU A 277 -8.45 22.88 4.98
N ALA A 278 -8.48 21.59 4.67
CA ALA A 278 -8.55 20.55 5.70
C ALA A 278 -7.28 20.51 6.57
N ALA A 279 -6.10 20.70 5.98
CA ALA A 279 -4.84 20.78 6.70
C ALA A 279 -4.73 22.04 7.60
N ALA A 280 -5.28 23.17 7.14
CA ALA A 280 -5.26 24.42 7.90
C ALA A 280 -6.22 24.43 9.10
N ARG A 281 -7.30 23.64 9.06
CA ARG A 281 -8.32 23.60 10.13
C ARG A 281 -7.94 22.75 11.33
N LEU A 282 -7.01 21.82 11.17
CA LEU A 282 -6.61 20.91 12.22
C LEU A 282 -5.22 21.29 12.72
N HIS A 283 -5.09 21.44 14.04
CA HIS A 283 -3.82 21.50 14.74
C HIS A 283 -3.78 20.41 15.79
N VAL A 284 -2.70 19.64 15.85
CA VAL A 284 -2.57 18.52 16.78
C VAL A 284 -1.36 18.66 17.69
N ALA A 285 -1.44 18.04 18.85
CA ALA A 285 -0.33 17.84 19.76
C ALA A 285 -0.35 16.43 20.33
N ILE A 286 0.80 15.96 20.82
CA ILE A 286 0.86 14.74 21.62
C ILE A 286 0.56 15.10 23.07
N ASP A 287 -0.41 14.44 23.68
CA ASP A 287 -0.58 14.39 25.12
C ASP A 287 0.56 13.54 25.72
N TRP A 288 1.64 14.23 26.11
CA TRP A 288 2.84 13.59 26.62
C TRP A 288 2.65 12.90 27.97
N ASP A 289 1.73 13.38 28.80
CA ASP A 289 1.42 12.74 30.08
C ASP A 289 0.69 11.41 29.85
N ARG A 290 -0.32 11.41 28.98
CA ARG A 290 -1.00 10.18 28.55
C ARG A 290 -0.04 9.21 27.86
N TYR A 291 0.82 9.71 26.97
CA TYR A 291 1.83 8.89 26.30
C TYR A 291 2.76 8.22 27.31
N ARG A 292 3.39 8.99 28.21
CA ARG A 292 4.27 8.44 29.27
C ARG A 292 3.56 7.39 30.13
N ALA A 293 2.32 7.67 30.53
CA ALA A 293 1.52 6.73 31.33
C ALA A 293 1.22 5.42 30.57
N LYS A 294 0.96 5.48 29.26
CA LYS A 294 0.73 4.30 28.41
C LYS A 294 2.00 3.47 28.23
N ILE A 295 3.14 4.12 27.97
CA ILE A 295 4.42 3.42 27.79
C ILE A 295 4.87 2.76 29.09
N ALA A 296 4.77 3.46 30.23
CA ALA A 296 5.11 2.90 31.53
C ALA A 296 4.28 1.63 31.86
N LYS A 297 2.97 1.64 31.55
CA LYS A 297 2.09 0.48 31.74
C LYS A 297 2.45 -0.72 30.85
N LYS A 298 3.08 -0.51 29.70
CA LYS A 298 3.50 -1.60 28.80
C LYS A 298 4.79 -2.29 29.25
N GLY A 299 5.47 -1.79 30.28
CA GLY A 299 6.70 -2.40 30.79
C GLY A 299 7.90 -2.26 29.83
N GLU A 300 7.82 -1.38 28.83
CA GLU A 300 8.98 -1.00 28.02
C GLU A 300 9.83 -0.01 28.83
N SER A 301 10.63 -0.56 29.74
CA SER A 301 11.75 0.14 30.37
C SER A 301 12.71 0.62 29.27
N GLY A 302 12.78 1.94 29.09
CA GLY A 302 13.86 2.63 28.38
C GLY A 302 14.04 2.30 26.91
N LYS A 303 13.43 3.08 26.01
CA LYS A 303 13.85 3.10 24.59
C LYS A 303 14.29 4.44 24.04
N TYR A 304 14.22 5.51 24.81
CA TYR A 304 14.90 6.77 24.49
C TYR A 304 15.33 7.44 25.80
N PRO A 305 16.56 7.98 25.87
CA PRO A 305 16.95 8.87 26.98
C PRO A 305 16.05 10.10 27.05
#